data_AF-A0A3M2A179-F1
#
_entry.id   AF-A0A3M2A179-F1
#
_cell.length_a   1.000
_cell.length_b   1.000
_cell.length_c   1.000
_cell.angle_alpha   90.00
_cell.angle_beta   90.00
_cell.angle_gamma   90.00
#
_symmetry.space_group_name_H-M   'P 1'
#
loop_
_entity.id
_entity.type
_entity.pdbx_description
1 polymer ?
#
loop_
_entity_poly.entity_id
_entity_poly.type
_entity_poly.pdbx_seq_one_letter_code
_entity_poly.pdbx_strand_id
1 'polypeptide(L)'
;MTKTAQNFTMWSGDSKLIQVMVTDSAGNSVALAGATIEYVIKDSVNGTTRVSKSTSNGITISGNTFTITLDPADTAGLSGQYYHEAQITDVAGNVSTALVGNIVINEDAIV
;
A
#
# COMPACT_ATOMS: atom_id res chain seq x y z
N MET A 1 -8.53 11.44 -9.35
CA MET A 1 -8.64 10.47 -8.23
C MET A 1 -7.98 9.18 -8.65
N THR A 2 -6.99 8.75 -7.85
CA THR A 2 -6.29 7.45 -7.84
C THR A 2 -5.21 7.23 -8.91
N LYS A 3 -3.99 6.92 -8.45
CA LYS A 3 -2.84 6.58 -9.29
C LYS A 3 -2.85 5.06 -9.44
N THR A 4 -3.57 4.58 -10.45
CA THR A 4 -3.64 3.16 -10.79
C THR A 4 -2.30 2.69 -11.38
N ALA A 5 -1.96 1.41 -11.19
CA ALA A 5 -0.75 0.74 -11.69
C ALA A 5 0.59 1.17 -11.04
N GLN A 6 0.63 1.22 -9.71
CA GLN A 6 1.86 1.45 -8.93
C GLN A 6 2.69 0.15 -8.80
N ASN A 7 3.14 -0.40 -9.93
CA ASN A 7 3.94 -1.62 -9.92
C ASN A 7 5.35 -1.35 -9.41
N PHE A 8 5.93 -2.28 -8.64
CA PHE A 8 7.34 -2.21 -8.25
C PHE A 8 7.95 -3.58 -7.99
N THR A 9 9.28 -3.61 -7.92
CA THR A 9 10.07 -4.78 -7.51
C THR A 9 10.78 -4.49 -6.18
N MET A 10 10.97 -5.52 -5.37
CA MET A 10 11.78 -5.49 -4.15
C MET A 10 12.39 -6.88 -3.87
N TRP A 11 13.27 -6.97 -2.88
CA TRP A 11 13.76 -8.24 -2.36
C TRP A 11 13.02 -8.61 -1.08
N SER A 12 12.83 -9.90 -0.88
CA SER A 12 12.29 -10.48 0.34
C SER A 12 13.10 -10.02 1.55
N GLY A 13 12.45 -9.59 2.63
CA GLY A 13 13.15 -9.15 3.84
C GLY A 13 13.64 -7.69 3.80
N ASP A 14 13.51 -6.98 2.68
CA ASP A 14 13.86 -5.56 2.64
C ASP A 14 12.77 -4.68 3.25
N SER A 15 13.20 -3.57 3.86
CA SER A 15 12.29 -2.47 4.19
C SER A 15 11.95 -1.65 2.95
N LYS A 16 10.69 -1.23 2.83
CA LYS A 16 10.26 -0.31 1.76
C LYS A 16 9.24 0.70 2.25
N LEU A 17 9.42 1.95 1.86
CA LEU A 17 8.41 3.00 2.04
C LEU A 17 7.67 3.24 0.73
N ILE A 18 6.36 3.06 0.75
CA ILE A 18 5.48 3.35 -0.39
C ILE A 18 4.72 4.63 -0.07
N GLN A 19 5.09 5.72 -0.76
CA GLN A 19 4.45 7.01 -0.58
C GLN A 19 3.35 7.23 -1.62
N VAL A 20 2.17 7.60 -1.17
CA VAL A 20 1.00 7.85 -2.02
C VAL A 20 0.42 9.22 -1.69
N MET A 21 0.45 10.11 -2.68
CA MET A 21 -0.20 11.41 -2.62
C MET A 21 -1.62 11.31 -3.16
N VAL A 22 -2.59 11.87 -2.43
CA VAL A 22 -4.01 11.83 -2.79
C VAL A 22 -4.47 13.20 -3.28
N THR A 23 -5.02 13.19 -4.50
CA THR A 23 -5.59 14.38 -5.16
C THR A 23 -6.96 14.07 -5.74
N ASP A 24 -7.82 15.07 -5.84
CA ASP A 24 -9.15 14.98 -6.44
C ASP A 24 -9.11 14.75 -7.97
N SER A 25 -10.26 14.82 -8.65
CA SER A 25 -10.32 14.71 -10.12
C SER A 25 -9.77 15.94 -10.84
N ALA A 26 -9.68 17.08 -10.17
CA ALA A 26 -9.13 18.33 -10.68
C ALA A 26 -7.63 18.50 -10.34
N GLY A 27 -7.03 17.56 -9.59
CA GLY A 27 -5.64 17.59 -9.18
C GLY A 27 -5.37 18.36 -7.88
N ASN A 28 -6.41 18.81 -7.18
CA ASN A 28 -6.24 19.48 -5.89
C ASN A 28 -5.93 18.46 -4.79
N SER A 29 -5.06 18.84 -3.86
CA SER A 29 -4.73 18.03 -2.69
C SER A 29 -5.96 17.78 -1.82
N VAL A 30 -6.22 16.51 -1.52
CA VAL A 30 -7.28 16.09 -0.59
C VAL A 30 -6.66 15.83 0.77
N ALA A 31 -7.09 16.55 1.80
CA ALA A 31 -6.62 16.32 3.17
C ALA A 31 -7.11 14.96 3.68
N LEU A 32 -6.22 14.19 4.29
CA LEU A 32 -6.49 12.85 4.81
C LEU A 32 -6.68 12.84 6.34
N ALA A 33 -6.84 14.02 6.96
CA ALA A 33 -7.01 14.11 8.40
C ALA A 33 -8.27 13.36 8.86
N GLY A 34 -8.09 12.40 9.76
CA GLY A 34 -9.18 11.55 10.27
C GLY A 34 -9.62 10.41 9.34
N ALA A 35 -9.04 10.29 8.15
CA ALA A 35 -9.30 9.15 7.27
C ALA A 35 -8.65 7.87 7.79
N THR A 36 -9.27 6.73 7.51
CA THR A 36 -8.66 5.41 7.69
C THR A 36 -8.16 4.88 6.37
N ILE A 37 -7.05 4.14 6.42
CA ILE A 37 -6.39 3.57 5.25
C ILE A 37 -6.09 2.13 5.57
N GLU A 38 -6.41 1.25 4.63
CA GLU A 38 -6.07 -0.16 4.65
C GLU A 38 -5.22 -0.47 3.44
N TYR A 39 -4.20 -1.31 3.63
CA TYR A 39 -3.32 -1.77 2.57
C TYR A 39 -3.13 -3.27 2.67
N VAL A 40 -3.16 -3.96 1.53
CA VAL A 40 -2.96 -5.40 1.46
C VAL A 40 -1.97 -5.79 0.36
N ILE A 41 -1.23 -6.86 0.62
CA ILE A 41 -0.55 -7.66 -0.41
C ILE A 41 -1.22 -9.02 -0.45
N LYS A 42 -1.60 -9.49 -1.63
CA LYS A 42 -2.33 -10.74 -1.85
C LYS A 42 -1.70 -11.56 -2.98
N ASP A 43 -1.89 -12.87 -2.96
CA ASP A 43 -1.42 -13.77 -4.04
C ASP A 43 -2.01 -13.39 -5.41
N SER A 44 -3.24 -12.87 -5.42
CA SER A 44 -3.92 -12.26 -6.55
C SER A 44 -5.07 -11.40 -6.05
N VAL A 45 -5.80 -10.69 -6.93
CA VAL A 45 -6.95 -9.85 -6.56
C VAL A 45 -7.94 -10.60 -5.64
N ASN A 46 -8.23 -11.87 -5.96
CA ASN A 46 -9.12 -12.74 -5.20
C ASN A 46 -8.39 -13.79 -4.34
N GLY A 47 -7.07 -13.68 -4.21
CA GLY A 47 -6.23 -14.65 -3.49
C GLY A 47 -6.17 -14.41 -1.98
N THR A 48 -5.29 -15.18 -1.33
CA THR A 48 -5.01 -15.05 0.11
C THR A 48 -4.23 -13.78 0.41
N THR A 49 -4.58 -13.11 1.50
CA THR A 49 -3.82 -11.95 2.03
C THR A 49 -2.54 -12.43 2.70
N ARG A 50 -1.40 -11.86 2.29
CA ARG A 50 -0.07 -12.12 2.84
C ARG A 50 0.37 -11.06 3.82
N VAL A 51 0.10 -9.80 3.49
CA VAL A 51 0.41 -8.64 4.32
C VAL A 51 -0.83 -7.78 4.44
N SER A 52 -1.07 -7.26 5.64
CA SER A 52 -2.11 -6.27 5.91
C SER A 52 -1.51 -5.16 6.76
N LYS A 53 -1.73 -3.91 6.35
CA LYS A 53 -1.34 -2.70 7.07
C LYS A 53 -2.55 -1.79 7.18
N SER A 54 -2.56 -0.96 8.22
CA SER A 54 -3.63 -0.01 8.49
C SER A 54 -3.05 1.29 9.07
N THR A 55 -3.88 2.33 9.21
CA THR A 55 -3.49 3.58 9.91
C THR A 55 -3.08 3.38 11.37
N SER A 56 -3.42 2.25 11.99
CA SER A 56 -2.94 1.88 13.32
C SER A 56 -1.68 0.99 13.30
N ASN A 57 -1.30 0.47 12.14
CA ASN A 57 -0.15 -0.43 11.99
C ASN A 57 0.52 -0.27 10.61
N GLY A 58 1.67 0.42 10.60
CA GLY A 58 2.54 0.54 9.43
C GLY A 58 2.05 1.50 8.34
N ILE A 59 1.02 2.31 8.59
CA ILE A 59 0.66 3.44 7.72
C ILE A 59 0.70 4.74 8.52
N THR A 60 1.38 5.74 7.96
CA THR A 60 1.42 7.11 8.51
C THR A 60 0.80 8.10 7.55
N ILE A 61 0.05 9.07 8.06
CA ILE A 61 -0.60 10.13 7.27
C ILE A 61 0.07 11.46 7.58
N SER A 62 0.41 12.22 6.53
CA SER A 62 0.94 13.57 6.61
C SER A 62 0.28 14.45 5.54
N GLY A 63 -0.67 15.28 5.96
CA GLY A 63 -1.42 16.16 5.05
C GLY A 63 -2.28 15.38 4.04
N ASN A 64 -1.90 15.45 2.77
CA ASN A 64 -2.55 14.74 1.65
C ASN A 64 -1.80 13.48 1.21
N THR A 65 -0.74 13.11 1.93
CA THR A 65 0.11 11.98 1.60
C THR A 65 0.04 10.95 2.71
N PHE A 66 -0.03 9.68 2.35
CA PHE A 66 0.17 8.58 3.29
C PHE A 66 1.36 7.74 2.86
N THR A 67 2.08 7.21 3.86
CA THR A 67 3.24 6.34 3.66
C THR A 67 2.94 5.00 4.27
N ILE A 68 2.99 3.95 3.46
CA ILE A 68 2.95 2.55 3.91
C ILE A 68 4.40 2.10 4.13
N THR A 69 4.68 1.58 5.31
CA THR A 69 5.95 0.95 5.66
C THR A 69 5.80 -0.56 5.55
N LEU A 70 6.58 -1.16 4.65
CA LEU A 70 6.86 -2.59 4.65
C LEU A 70 8.12 -2.80 5.48
N ASP A 71 7.96 -3.51 6.59
CA ASP A 71 9.05 -3.96 7.45
C ASP A 71 9.65 -5.26 6.88
N PRO A 72 10.90 -5.60 7.22
CA PRO A 72 11.55 -6.84 6.76
C PRO A 72 10.68 -8.09 6.96
N ALA A 73 10.08 -8.22 8.14
CA ALA A 73 9.27 -9.36 8.51
C ALA A 73 8.00 -9.54 7.66
N ASP A 74 7.49 -8.47 7.03
CA ASP A 74 6.29 -8.57 6.20
C ASP A 74 6.55 -9.36 4.92
N THR A 75 7.80 -9.32 4.41
CA THR A 75 8.15 -9.87 3.09
C THR A 75 9.17 -11.00 3.14
N ALA A 76 9.83 -11.24 4.28
CA ALA A 76 10.90 -12.25 4.43
C ALA A 76 10.56 -13.67 3.96
N GLY A 77 9.28 -14.06 3.97
CA GLY A 77 8.79 -15.36 3.50
C GLY A 77 8.10 -15.35 2.14
N LEU A 78 8.21 -14.24 1.38
CA LEU A 78 7.49 -14.04 0.13
C LEU A 78 8.46 -14.04 -1.06
N SER A 79 8.06 -14.69 -2.15
CA SER A 79 8.77 -14.62 -3.42
C SER A 79 7.79 -14.83 -4.59
N GLY A 80 8.05 -14.15 -5.71
CA GLY A 80 7.19 -14.15 -6.88
C GLY A 80 6.34 -12.90 -7.03
N GLN A 81 5.26 -13.01 -7.81
CA GLN A 81 4.38 -11.89 -8.13
C GLN A 81 3.15 -11.86 -7.22
N TYR A 82 2.83 -10.68 -6.72
CA TYR A 82 1.69 -10.41 -5.83
C TYR A 82 0.88 -9.23 -6.32
N TYR A 83 -0.40 -9.18 -5.95
CA TYR A 83 -1.25 -8.00 -6.10
C TYR A 83 -1.16 -7.15 -4.83
N HIS A 84 -1.23 -5.83 -4.98
CA HIS A 84 -1.38 -4.94 -3.83
C HIS A 84 -2.42 -3.85 -4.08
N GLU A 85 -3.04 -3.40 -3.00
CA GLU A 85 -4.07 -2.38 -3.03
C GLU A 85 -4.05 -1.57 -1.74
N ALA A 86 -4.33 -0.27 -1.85
CA ALA A 86 -4.66 0.57 -0.71
C ALA A 86 -6.04 1.21 -0.92
N GLN A 87 -6.84 1.19 0.14
CA GLN A 87 -8.16 1.80 0.19
C GLN A 87 -8.20 2.86 1.28
N ILE A 88 -8.87 3.97 0.99
CA ILE A 88 -9.10 5.07 1.92
C ILE A 88 -10.59 5.13 2.22
N THR A 89 -10.92 5.25 3.49
CA THR A 89 -12.26 5.62 3.97
C THR A 89 -12.17 6.99 4.63
N ASP A 90 -12.89 7.97 4.08
CA ASP A 90 -12.89 9.34 4.63
C ASP A 90 -13.79 9.46 5.88
N VAL A 91 -13.76 10.64 6.51
CA VAL A 91 -14.56 10.93 7.72
C VAL A 91 -16.07 10.93 7.48
N ALA A 92 -16.52 11.05 6.23
CA ALA A 92 -17.91 10.95 5.83
C ALA A 92 -18.32 9.50 5.48
N GLY A 93 -17.38 8.55 5.55
CA GLY A 93 -17.59 7.14 5.23
C GLY A 93 -17.48 6.81 3.74
N ASN A 94 -17.02 7.74 2.91
CA ASN A 94 -16.81 7.46 1.49
C ASN A 94 -15.55 6.62 1.31
N VAL A 95 -15.67 5.56 0.50
CA VAL A 95 -14.59 4.61 0.22
C VAL A 95 -14.00 4.88 -1.16
N SER A 96 -12.66 4.91 -1.26
CA SER A 96 -11.95 5.06 -2.54
C SER A 96 -10.65 4.25 -2.58
N THR A 97 -10.35 3.63 -3.72
CA THR A 97 -9.13 2.82 -3.90
C THR A 97 -7.95 3.70 -4.34
N ALA A 98 -7.07 4.07 -3.41
CA ALA A 98 -5.98 5.01 -3.66
C ALA A 98 -4.86 4.49 -4.57
N LEU A 99 -4.54 3.19 -4.46
CA LEU A 99 -3.47 2.56 -5.23
C LEU A 99 -3.86 1.11 -5.56
N VAL A 100 -3.48 0.65 -6.75
CA VAL A 100 -3.49 -0.77 -7.14
C VAL A 100 -2.26 -1.06 -8.00
N GLY A 101 -1.81 -2.32 -8.01
CA GLY A 101 -0.69 -2.73 -8.85
C GLY A 101 -0.24 -4.16 -8.61
N ASN A 102 0.91 -4.51 -9.17
CA ASN A 102 1.60 -5.75 -8.92
C ASN A 102 2.97 -5.48 -8.29
N ILE A 103 3.33 -6.33 -7.34
CA ILE A 103 4.66 -6.35 -6.72
C ILE A 103 5.37 -7.60 -7.20
N VAL A 104 6.64 -7.49 -7.60
CA VAL A 104 7.53 -8.65 -7.75
C VAL A 104 8.50 -8.66 -6.57
N ILE A 105 8.47 -9.73 -5.78
CA ILE A 105 9.37 -9.95 -4.65
C ILE A 105 10.39 -11.01 -5.07
N ASN A 106 11.66 -10.62 -5.17
CA ASN A 106 12.76 -11.53 -5.45
C ASN A 106 13.21 -12.22 -4.16
N GLU A 107 13.75 -13.43 -4.27
CA GLU A 107 14.40 -14.10 -3.14
C GLU A 107 15.61 -13.29 -2.68
N ASP A 108 15.84 -13.26 -1.36
CA ASP A 108 17.08 -12.75 -0.81
C ASP A 108 18.15 -13.85 -0.85
N ALA A 109 19.37 -13.46 -1.20
CA ALA A 109 20.53 -14.35 -1.21
C ALA A 109 21.27 -14.35 0.13
N ILE A 110 20.94 -13.43 1.03
CA ILE A 110 21.53 -13.29 2.36
C ILE A 110 20.47 -13.75 3.38
N VAL A 111 20.77 -14.80 4.15
CA VAL A 111 19.84 -15.42 5.14
C VAL A 111 20.33 -15.26 6.58
#